data_AF-A0A235IJ72-F1
#
_entry.id   AF-A0A235IJ72-F1
#
_cell.length_a   1.000
_cell.length_b   1.000
_cell.length_c   1.000
_cell.angle_alpha   90.00
_cell.angle_beta   90.00
_cell.angle_gamma   90.00
#
_symmetry.space_group_name_H-M   'P 1'
#
loop_
_entity.id
_entity.type
_entity.pdbx_description
1 polymer ?
#
loop_
_entity_poly.entity_id
_entity_poly.type
_entity_poly.pdbx_seq_one_letter_code
_entity_poly.pdbx_strand_id
1 'polypeptide(L)'
;MMNLCTLLQKIKENPVMYIDKPSITCLDFFVAGYLGQLSDLGATPEGYPMEGFDEWMQEIAETNLIKSWARIILFLFPGERNAFYKFFELFEKFIEQKDNSKIQESEDILRLRQDLWFPQFDIYNEIPSNIKKRPGMYLGTNSITRLDMLLRGYSLARREVGVPPTEPEREFEGFQSWIEEKYGINSGQSWSKIILFYSVDEHDALHKFFELFEEYLNRNKSLEIDENCG
;
A
#
# COMPACT_ATOMS: atom_id res chain seq x y z
N MET A 1 -9.56 7.62 -14.76
CA MET A 1 -8.93 6.62 -13.88
C MET A 1 -7.65 6.16 -14.55
N MET A 2 -6.51 6.20 -13.85
CA MET A 2 -5.27 5.62 -14.37
C MET A 2 -5.42 4.10 -14.34
N ASN A 3 -5.02 3.38 -15.40
CA ASN A 3 -4.96 1.92 -15.30
C ASN A 3 -3.66 1.52 -14.57
N LEU A 4 -3.68 0.37 -13.91
CA LEU A 4 -2.55 -0.12 -13.11
C LEU A 4 -1.23 -0.14 -13.90
N CYS A 5 -1.25 -0.54 -15.18
CA CYS A 5 -0.06 -0.55 -16.02
C CYS A 5 0.58 0.84 -16.18
N THR A 6 -0.24 1.89 -16.35
CA THR A 6 0.26 3.28 -16.44
C THR A 6 0.87 3.72 -15.10
N LEU A 7 0.24 3.36 -13.98
CA LEU A 7 0.79 3.67 -12.65
C LEU A 7 2.12 2.96 -12.41
N LEU A 8 2.20 1.66 -12.71
CA LEU A 8 3.44 0.89 -12.61
C LEU A 8 4.54 1.46 -13.49
N GLN A 9 4.23 1.89 -14.71
CA GLN A 9 5.21 2.53 -15.59
C GLN A 9 5.74 3.84 -15.00
N LYS A 10 4.88 4.69 -14.43
CA LYS A 10 5.31 5.92 -13.72
C LYS A 10 6.18 5.61 -12.51
N ILE A 11 5.86 4.55 -11.75
CA ILE A 11 6.68 4.11 -10.62
C ILE A 11 8.04 3.57 -11.09
N LYS A 12 8.09 2.84 -12.21
CA LYS A 12 9.34 2.36 -12.82
C LYS A 12 10.25 3.53 -13.21
N GLU A 13 9.68 4.57 -13.82
CA GLU A 13 10.39 5.76 -14.30
C GLU A 13 10.84 6.67 -13.16
N ASN A 14 10.02 6.85 -12.12
CA ASN A 14 10.33 7.70 -10.98
C ASN A 14 9.89 7.07 -9.64
N PRO A 15 10.60 6.04 -9.14
CA PRO A 15 10.18 5.32 -7.95
C PRO A 15 10.19 6.19 -6.69
N VAL A 16 11.09 7.17 -6.63
CA VAL A 16 11.23 8.05 -5.45
C VAL A 16 9.95 8.86 -5.22
N MET A 17 9.25 9.26 -6.28
CA MET A 17 8.01 10.04 -6.19
C MET A 17 6.86 9.27 -5.53
N TYR A 18 6.85 7.94 -5.66
CA TYR A 18 5.72 7.10 -5.22
C TYR A 18 6.04 6.27 -4.00
N ILE A 19 7.22 5.66 -3.98
CA ILE A 19 7.62 4.63 -3.00
C ILE A 19 8.99 4.91 -2.36
N ASP A 20 9.46 6.17 -2.44
CA ASP A 20 10.68 6.70 -1.83
C ASP A 20 12.02 6.14 -2.37
N LYS A 21 12.06 4.88 -2.82
CA LYS A 21 13.25 4.21 -3.35
C LYS A 21 12.83 3.02 -4.22
N PRO A 22 13.66 2.57 -5.18
CA PRO A 22 13.41 1.34 -5.91
C PRO A 22 13.55 0.14 -4.97
N SER A 23 12.42 -0.37 -4.46
CA SER A 23 12.34 -1.47 -3.50
C SER A 23 11.13 -2.33 -3.82
N ILE A 24 11.37 -3.64 -3.99
CA ILE A 24 10.30 -4.62 -4.23
C ILE A 24 9.34 -4.68 -3.05
N THR A 25 9.85 -4.57 -1.82
CA THR A 25 9.03 -4.54 -0.61
C THR A 25 8.14 -3.30 -0.58
N CYS A 26 8.66 -2.11 -0.93
CA CYS A 26 7.84 -0.92 -0.98
C CYS A 26 6.76 -1.01 -2.08
N LEU A 27 7.14 -1.53 -3.26
CA LEU A 27 6.21 -1.71 -4.38
C LEU A 27 5.08 -2.69 -4.02
N ASP A 28 5.40 -3.82 -3.38
CA ASP A 28 4.43 -4.85 -2.95
C ASP A 28 3.31 -4.24 -2.10
N PHE A 29 3.68 -3.55 -1.02
CA PHE A 29 2.71 -2.97 -0.10
C PHE A 29 1.95 -1.77 -0.70
N PHE A 30 2.62 -0.97 -1.53
CA PHE A 30 1.97 0.11 -2.25
C PHE A 30 0.89 -0.43 -3.21
N VAL A 31 1.22 -1.44 -4.01
CA VAL A 31 0.28 -2.07 -4.94
C VAL A 31 -0.84 -2.78 -4.18
N ALA A 32 -0.53 -3.46 -3.06
CA ALA A 32 -1.54 -4.10 -2.23
C ALA A 32 -2.58 -3.10 -1.69
N GLY A 33 -2.13 -1.95 -1.19
CA GLY A 33 -3.03 -0.89 -0.71
C GLY A 33 -3.87 -0.29 -1.83
N TYR A 34 -3.26 -0.04 -2.98
CA TYR A 34 -3.93 0.50 -4.16
C TYR A 34 -5.00 -0.45 -4.70
N LEU A 35 -4.65 -1.72 -4.94
CA LEU A 35 -5.59 -2.70 -5.48
C LEU A 35 -6.66 -3.12 -4.48
N GLY A 36 -6.32 -3.24 -3.20
CA GLY A 36 -7.28 -3.53 -2.14
C GLY A 36 -8.38 -2.47 -2.10
N GLN A 37 -8.00 -1.19 -2.13
CA GLN A 37 -8.97 -0.10 -2.09
C GLN A 37 -9.80 0.00 -3.38
N LEU A 38 -9.22 -0.25 -4.57
CA LEU A 38 -10.01 -0.32 -5.79
C LEU A 38 -11.04 -1.46 -5.73
N SER A 39 -10.68 -2.60 -5.15
CA SER A 39 -11.59 -3.73 -4.97
C SER A 39 -12.73 -3.36 -4.02
N ASP A 40 -12.42 -2.74 -2.89
CA ASP A 40 -13.42 -2.31 -1.90
C ASP A 40 -14.41 -1.27 -2.47
N LEU A 41 -13.96 -0.46 -3.43
CA LEU A 41 -14.79 0.52 -4.15
C LEU A 41 -15.56 -0.08 -5.34
N GLY A 42 -15.39 -1.37 -5.64
CA GLY A 42 -15.95 -2.00 -6.85
C GLY A 42 -15.42 -1.38 -8.15
N ALA A 43 -14.24 -0.75 -8.08
CA ALA A 43 -13.60 -0.03 -9.19
C ALA A 43 -12.51 -0.87 -9.87
N THR A 44 -12.38 -2.16 -9.54
CA THR A 44 -11.50 -3.08 -10.25
C THR A 44 -12.08 -3.37 -11.64
N PRO A 45 -11.37 -3.05 -12.74
CA PRO A 45 -11.79 -3.47 -14.07
C PRO A 45 -11.79 -5.00 -14.17
N GLU A 46 -12.69 -5.56 -14.98
CA GLU A 46 -12.66 -6.97 -15.36
C GLU A 46 -11.30 -7.32 -15.97
N GLY A 47 -10.69 -8.41 -15.50
CA GLY A 47 -9.36 -8.84 -15.96
C GLY A 47 -8.22 -7.91 -15.52
N TYR A 48 -8.16 -7.58 -14.22
CA TYR A 48 -7.12 -6.67 -13.71
C TYR A 48 -5.71 -7.17 -14.11
N PRO A 49 -4.77 -6.25 -14.44
CA PRO A 49 -3.52 -6.67 -15.07
C PRO A 49 -2.68 -7.65 -14.25
N MET A 50 -2.76 -7.60 -12.91
CA MET A 50 -2.05 -8.54 -12.02
C MET A 50 -2.79 -9.85 -11.74
N GLU A 51 -4.00 -10.05 -12.26
CA GLU A 51 -4.77 -11.28 -12.00
C GLU A 51 -4.05 -12.49 -12.58
N GLY A 52 -3.71 -13.47 -11.74
CA GLY A 52 -2.94 -14.65 -12.13
C GLY A 52 -1.42 -14.46 -12.03
N PHE A 53 -0.92 -13.29 -11.62
CA PHE A 53 0.52 -13.01 -11.59
C PHE A 53 1.24 -13.79 -10.48
N ASP A 54 0.60 -13.99 -9.32
CA ASP A 54 1.15 -14.79 -8.23
C ASP A 54 1.34 -16.25 -8.66
N GLU A 55 0.32 -16.84 -9.30
CA GLU A 55 0.33 -18.19 -9.82
C GLU A 55 1.40 -18.35 -10.91
N TRP A 56 1.45 -17.41 -11.86
CA TRP A 56 2.47 -17.40 -12.92
C TRP A 56 3.89 -17.30 -12.35
N MET A 57 4.10 -16.49 -11.32
CA MET A 57 5.39 -16.40 -10.63
C MET A 57 5.76 -17.69 -9.90
N GLN A 58 4.79 -18.41 -9.32
CA GLN A 58 5.01 -19.71 -8.68
C GLN A 58 5.43 -20.78 -9.70
N GLU A 59 4.80 -20.79 -10.87
CA GLU A 59 5.16 -21.68 -11.98
C GLU A 59 6.59 -21.43 -12.46
N ILE A 60 6.98 -20.17 -12.68
CA ILE A 60 8.35 -19.79 -13.07
C ILE A 60 9.38 -20.20 -12.02
N ALA A 61 9.02 -20.08 -10.75
CA ALA A 61 9.91 -20.42 -9.64
C ALA A 61 9.91 -21.91 -9.29
N GLU A 62 9.16 -22.74 -10.02
CA GLU A 62 8.99 -24.18 -9.77
C GLU A 62 8.67 -24.48 -8.28
N THR A 63 7.85 -23.62 -7.67
CA THR A 63 7.52 -23.68 -6.24
C THR A 63 6.03 -23.83 -6.04
N ASN A 64 5.63 -24.68 -5.09
CA ASN A 64 4.25 -24.79 -4.62
C ASN A 64 4.00 -24.01 -3.33
N LEU A 65 5.01 -23.29 -2.81
CA LEU A 65 4.85 -22.44 -1.64
C LEU A 65 4.02 -21.22 -2.02
N ILE A 66 2.90 -21.02 -1.31
CA ILE A 66 2.09 -19.81 -1.37
C ILE A 66 2.94 -18.65 -0.83
N LYS A 67 3.60 -17.94 -1.75
CA LYS A 67 4.38 -16.74 -1.48
C LYS A 67 3.88 -15.66 -2.44
N SER A 68 3.83 -14.41 -1.97
CA SER A 68 3.57 -13.29 -2.87
C SER A 68 4.66 -13.20 -3.94
N TRP A 69 4.28 -12.74 -5.13
CA TRP A 69 5.18 -12.46 -6.25
C TRP A 69 6.42 -11.69 -5.79
N ALA A 70 6.26 -10.69 -4.91
CA ALA A 70 7.36 -9.91 -4.37
C ALA A 70 8.38 -10.74 -3.60
N ARG A 71 7.92 -11.70 -2.77
CA ARG A 71 8.80 -12.63 -2.04
C ARG A 71 9.49 -13.62 -2.96
N ILE A 72 8.80 -14.10 -3.99
CA ILE A 72 9.39 -15.00 -4.99
C ILE A 72 10.48 -14.27 -5.77
N ILE A 73 10.19 -13.07 -6.26
CA ILE A 73 11.16 -12.25 -7.01
C ILE A 73 12.35 -11.87 -6.14
N LEU A 74 12.14 -11.46 -4.89
CA LEU A 74 13.23 -11.13 -3.98
C LEU A 74 14.13 -12.34 -3.67
N PHE A 75 13.53 -13.54 -3.61
CA PHE A 75 14.27 -14.78 -3.42
C PHE A 75 15.11 -15.15 -4.65
N LEU A 76 14.53 -15.07 -5.85
CA LEU A 76 15.22 -15.40 -7.11
C LEU A 76 16.25 -14.34 -7.52
N PHE A 77 15.98 -13.07 -7.23
CA PHE A 77 16.81 -11.93 -7.59
C PHE A 77 17.14 -11.11 -6.33
N PRO A 78 18.13 -11.55 -5.52
CA PRO A 78 18.45 -10.91 -4.26
C PRO A 78 18.76 -9.41 -4.41
N GLY A 79 18.27 -8.65 -3.44
CA GLY A 79 18.46 -7.20 -3.33
C GLY A 79 17.21 -6.42 -3.76
N GLU A 80 16.71 -5.59 -2.85
CA GLU A 80 15.49 -4.79 -3.00
C GLU A 80 15.39 -4.05 -4.34
N ARG A 81 16.48 -3.38 -4.75
CA ARG A 81 16.54 -2.62 -6.01
C ARG A 81 16.57 -3.52 -7.24
N ASN A 82 17.29 -4.64 -7.19
CA ASN A 82 17.38 -5.56 -8.33
C ASN A 82 16.03 -6.26 -8.55
N ALA A 83 15.46 -6.80 -7.47
CA ALA A 83 14.12 -7.38 -7.46
C ALA A 83 13.06 -6.40 -7.97
N PHE A 84 13.13 -5.13 -7.57
CA PHE A 84 12.24 -4.07 -8.05
C PHE A 84 12.25 -3.95 -9.58
N TYR A 85 13.42 -3.85 -10.22
CA TYR A 85 13.47 -3.75 -11.68
C TYR A 85 13.10 -5.07 -12.37
N LYS A 86 13.45 -6.21 -11.76
CA LYS A 86 13.07 -7.53 -12.25
C LYS A 86 11.57 -7.76 -12.25
N PHE A 87 10.84 -7.21 -11.29
CA PHE A 87 9.38 -7.22 -11.32
C PHE A 87 8.83 -6.64 -12.63
N PHE A 88 9.32 -5.50 -13.12
CA PHE A 88 8.79 -4.92 -14.35
C PHE A 88 9.09 -5.78 -15.58
N GLU A 89 10.27 -6.38 -15.67
CA GLU A 89 10.62 -7.31 -16.75
C GLU A 89 9.73 -8.57 -16.74
N LEU A 90 9.46 -9.10 -15.56
CA LEU A 90 8.64 -10.30 -15.38
C LEU A 90 7.16 -9.99 -15.62
N PHE A 91 6.68 -8.86 -15.11
CA PHE A 91 5.31 -8.42 -15.30
C PHE A 91 4.99 -8.11 -16.76
N GLU A 92 5.92 -7.51 -17.50
CA GLU A 92 5.79 -7.29 -18.95
C GLU A 92 5.64 -8.63 -19.71
N LYS A 93 6.52 -9.61 -19.42
CA LYS A 93 6.41 -10.97 -19.98
C LYS A 93 5.09 -11.66 -19.64
N PHE A 94 4.61 -11.48 -18.42
CA PHE A 94 3.33 -12.02 -17.98
C PHE A 94 2.17 -11.45 -18.80
N ILE A 95 2.12 -10.13 -18.97
CA ILE A 95 1.09 -9.46 -19.77
C ILE A 95 1.15 -9.92 -21.22
N GLU A 96 2.33 -10.00 -21.83
CA GLU A 96 2.51 -10.50 -23.20
C GLU A 96 1.97 -11.92 -23.37
N GLN A 97 2.22 -12.81 -22.40
CA GLN A 97 1.70 -14.18 -22.44
C GLN A 97 0.18 -14.25 -22.24
N LYS A 98 -0.36 -13.43 -21.32
CA LYS A 98 -1.79 -13.34 -21.02
C LYS A 98 -2.60 -12.79 -22.18
N ASP A 99 -2.08 -11.82 -22.93
CA ASP A 99 -2.77 -11.28 -24.11
C ASP A 99 -2.76 -12.26 -25.28
N ASN A 100 -1.70 -13.07 -25.41
CA ASN A 100 -1.63 -14.14 -26.41
C ASN A 100 -2.59 -15.31 -26.11
N SER A 101 -2.90 -15.59 -24.84
CA SER A 101 -3.85 -16.64 -24.44
C SER A 101 -5.32 -16.19 -24.52
N LYS A 102 -5.60 -14.89 -24.37
CA LYS A 102 -6.95 -14.29 -24.52
C LYS A 102 -7.51 -14.30 -25.95
N ILE A 103 -6.75 -14.72 -26.96
CA ILE A 103 -7.30 -15.01 -28.32
C ILE A 103 -8.20 -16.26 -28.31
N GLN A 104 -8.27 -17.00 -27.20
CA GLN A 104 -9.06 -18.22 -27.10
C GLN A 104 -9.73 -18.38 -25.73
N GLU A 105 -10.63 -17.48 -25.32
CA GLU A 105 -11.74 -17.83 -24.41
C GLU A 105 -12.79 -16.71 -24.30
N SER A 106 -14.06 -17.10 -24.43
CA SER A 106 -15.25 -16.27 -24.67
C SER A 106 -15.98 -15.79 -23.39
N GLU A 107 -16.77 -14.74 -23.60
CA GLU A 107 -17.54 -13.84 -22.71
C GLU A 107 -18.47 -14.42 -21.60
N ASP A 108 -18.35 -15.67 -21.14
CA ASP A 108 -19.44 -16.29 -20.34
C ASP A 108 -19.35 -16.19 -18.79
N ILE A 109 -18.38 -15.48 -18.20
CA ILE A 109 -18.27 -15.31 -16.72
C ILE A 109 -18.84 -13.94 -16.25
N LEU A 110 -19.83 -13.39 -16.96
CA LEU A 110 -20.17 -11.97 -16.88
C LEU A 110 -21.30 -11.58 -15.91
N ARG A 111 -21.70 -12.40 -14.93
CA ARG A 111 -22.92 -12.10 -14.13
C ARG A 111 -22.93 -12.42 -12.63
N LEU A 112 -21.80 -12.39 -11.93
CA LEU A 112 -21.81 -12.70 -10.49
C LEU A 112 -20.90 -11.82 -9.63
N ARG A 113 -21.03 -10.48 -9.68
CA ARG A 113 -20.51 -9.60 -8.60
C ARG A 113 -21.24 -8.25 -8.42
N GLN A 114 -22.46 -8.09 -8.93
CA GLN A 114 -23.08 -6.75 -8.92
C GLN A 114 -23.74 -6.34 -7.59
N ASP A 115 -23.89 -7.25 -6.62
CA ASP A 115 -24.70 -6.97 -5.41
C ASP A 115 -23.99 -7.29 -4.08
N LEU A 116 -22.75 -6.86 -3.90
CA LEU A 116 -22.12 -6.91 -2.56
C LEU A 116 -21.92 -5.48 -2.04
N TRP A 117 -22.87 -5.04 -1.23
CA TRP A 117 -22.64 -4.03 -0.21
C TRP A 117 -21.53 -4.55 0.72
N PHE A 118 -20.30 -4.11 0.50
CA PHE A 118 -19.21 -4.38 1.41
C PHE A 118 -19.26 -3.35 2.56
N PRO A 119 -19.09 -3.79 3.82
CA PRO A 119 -18.92 -2.86 4.93
C PRO A 119 -17.76 -1.92 4.61
N GLN A 120 -17.91 -0.67 5.04
CA GLN A 120 -17.06 0.47 4.78
C GLN A 120 -15.67 0.29 5.43
N PHE A 121 -14.87 -0.63 4.89
CA PHE A 121 -13.51 -0.87 5.35
C PHE A 121 -12.69 0.39 5.06
N ASP A 122 -12.12 0.94 6.12
CA ASP A 122 -11.26 2.10 6.06
C ASP A 122 -10.01 1.77 6.87
N ILE A 123 -8.89 1.65 6.16
CA ILE A 123 -7.61 1.27 6.76
C ILE A 123 -7.20 2.21 7.89
N TYR A 124 -7.57 3.49 7.84
CA TYR A 124 -7.23 4.46 8.88
C TYR A 124 -7.94 4.17 10.21
N ASN A 125 -9.18 3.64 10.19
CA ASN A 125 -9.87 3.16 11.39
C ASN A 125 -9.23 1.89 11.98
N GLU A 126 -8.59 1.10 11.13
CA GLU A 126 -7.93 -0.14 11.53
C GLU A 126 -6.57 0.10 12.19
N ILE A 127 -5.91 1.24 11.93
CA ILE A 127 -4.61 1.62 12.50
C ILE A 127 -4.61 1.54 14.03
N PRO A 128 -5.43 2.31 14.79
CA PRO A 128 -5.37 2.32 16.24
C PRO A 128 -5.91 1.03 16.88
N SER A 129 -6.64 0.21 16.10
CA SER A 129 -7.37 -0.94 16.59
C SER A 129 -6.68 -2.26 16.19
N ASN A 130 -6.97 -2.78 15.01
CA ASN A 130 -6.54 -4.10 14.58
C ASN A 130 -5.07 -4.15 14.14
N ILE A 131 -4.59 -3.13 13.44
CA ILE A 131 -3.19 -3.09 12.95
C ILE A 131 -2.24 -2.92 14.14
N LYS A 132 -2.54 -2.04 15.11
CA LYS A 132 -1.75 -1.92 16.35
C LYS A 132 -1.66 -3.23 17.14
N LYS A 133 -2.77 -3.98 17.25
CA LYS A 133 -2.83 -5.23 18.01
C LYS A 133 -2.12 -6.40 17.31
N ARG A 134 -2.21 -6.47 15.98
CA ARG A 134 -1.74 -7.62 15.19
C ARG A 134 -1.04 -7.17 13.91
N PRO A 135 0.03 -6.36 13.99
CA PRO A 135 0.68 -5.76 12.81
C PRO A 135 1.17 -6.82 11.82
N GLY A 136 1.67 -7.95 12.31
CA GLY A 136 2.09 -9.07 11.45
C GLY A 136 0.98 -9.66 10.57
N MET A 137 -0.29 -9.55 10.96
CA MET A 137 -1.44 -10.02 10.16
C MET A 137 -1.68 -9.16 8.92
N TYR A 138 -1.42 -7.85 9.04
CA TYR A 138 -1.66 -6.87 7.97
C TYR A 138 -0.40 -6.59 7.15
N LEU A 139 0.76 -6.59 7.81
CA LEU A 139 2.03 -6.16 7.23
C LEU A 139 3.00 -7.33 6.98
N GLY A 140 2.63 -8.56 7.40
CA GLY A 140 3.48 -9.76 7.36
C GLY A 140 4.69 -9.72 8.31
N THR A 141 5.01 -8.56 8.88
CA THR A 141 6.04 -8.30 9.91
C THR A 141 5.79 -6.94 10.55
N ASN A 142 6.46 -6.63 11.65
CA ASN A 142 6.45 -5.27 12.22
C ASN A 142 7.33 -4.35 11.36
N SER A 143 6.72 -3.52 10.52
CA SER A 143 7.44 -2.55 9.68
C SER A 143 6.66 -1.28 9.44
N ILE A 144 7.23 -0.15 9.86
CA ILE A 144 6.70 1.18 9.57
C ILE A 144 6.73 1.49 8.07
N THR A 145 7.77 1.01 7.37
CA THR A 145 7.90 1.21 5.91
C THR A 145 6.74 0.55 5.17
N ARG A 146 6.36 -0.68 5.55
CA ARG A 146 5.23 -1.38 4.93
C ARG A 146 3.90 -0.69 5.21
N LEU A 147 3.69 -0.22 6.44
CA LEU A 147 2.50 0.53 6.79
C LEU A 147 2.36 1.80 5.94
N ASP A 148 3.42 2.61 5.85
CA ASP A 148 3.42 3.84 5.04
C ASP A 148 3.08 3.56 3.57
N MET A 149 3.73 2.56 2.96
CA MET A 149 3.46 2.21 1.56
C MET A 149 2.03 1.74 1.34
N LEU A 150 1.49 0.93 2.27
CA LEU A 150 0.11 0.46 2.22
C LEU A 150 -0.89 1.62 2.25
N LEU A 151 -0.69 2.59 3.15
CA LEU A 151 -1.55 3.79 3.27
C LEU A 151 -1.46 4.68 2.02
N ARG A 152 -0.26 4.88 1.46
CA ARG A 152 -0.09 5.67 0.24
C ARG A 152 -0.79 5.07 -0.97
N GLY A 153 -0.72 3.74 -1.12
CA GLY A 153 -1.45 3.02 -2.16
C GLY A 153 -2.96 3.20 -2.01
N TYR A 154 -3.46 3.02 -0.78
CA TYR A 154 -4.87 3.20 -0.42
C TYR A 154 -5.38 4.61 -0.78
N SER A 155 -4.71 5.66 -0.29
CA SER A 155 -5.10 7.05 -0.55
C SER A 155 -5.03 7.43 -2.03
N LEU A 156 -4.02 6.92 -2.75
CA LEU A 156 -3.91 7.16 -4.20
C LEU A 156 -5.12 6.57 -4.95
N ALA A 157 -5.52 5.34 -4.63
CA ALA A 157 -6.67 4.71 -5.27
C ALA A 157 -7.96 5.53 -5.10
N ARG A 158 -8.24 6.01 -3.88
CA ARG A 158 -9.40 6.88 -3.60
C ARG A 158 -9.36 8.15 -4.44
N ARG A 159 -8.20 8.83 -4.46
CA ARG A 159 -8.01 10.07 -5.21
C ARG A 159 -8.23 9.87 -6.71
N GLU A 160 -7.74 8.78 -7.28
CA GLU A 160 -7.84 8.50 -8.72
C GLU A 160 -9.26 8.18 -9.19
N VAL A 161 -10.11 7.66 -8.30
CA VAL A 161 -11.53 7.43 -8.58
C VAL A 161 -12.43 8.60 -8.16
N GLY A 162 -11.84 9.70 -7.66
CA GLY A 162 -12.57 10.90 -7.26
C GLY A 162 -13.36 10.75 -5.94
N VAL A 163 -13.02 9.74 -5.13
CA VAL A 163 -13.61 9.57 -3.80
C VAL A 163 -12.85 10.47 -2.82
N PRO A 164 -13.53 11.37 -2.08
CA PRO A 164 -12.88 12.23 -1.12
C PRO A 164 -12.26 11.43 0.03
N PRO A 165 -11.25 11.99 0.72
CA PRO A 165 -10.72 11.37 1.93
C PRO A 165 -11.83 11.08 2.96
N THR A 166 -11.67 10.03 3.75
CA THR A 166 -12.55 9.79 4.91
C THR A 166 -12.22 10.76 6.05
N GLU A 167 -13.05 10.81 7.09
CA GLU A 167 -12.72 11.60 8.29
C GLU A 167 -11.42 11.11 8.96
N PRO A 168 -11.22 9.79 9.19
CA PRO A 168 -9.97 9.30 9.76
C PRO A 168 -8.74 9.58 8.87
N GLU A 169 -8.90 9.55 7.55
CA GLU A 169 -7.83 9.93 6.60
C GLU A 169 -7.48 11.43 6.76
N ARG A 170 -8.48 12.31 6.84
CA ARG A 170 -8.27 13.75 7.09
C ARG A 170 -7.59 14.01 8.43
N GLU A 171 -8.03 13.34 9.50
CA GLU A 171 -7.38 13.44 10.81
C GLU A 171 -5.89 13.02 10.71
N PHE A 172 -5.60 11.96 9.93
CA PHE A 172 -4.25 11.48 9.71
C PHE A 172 -3.38 12.43 8.86
N GLU A 173 -3.94 13.19 7.91
CA GLU A 173 -3.17 14.13 7.07
C GLU A 173 -2.35 15.14 7.91
N GLY A 174 -2.89 15.60 9.04
CA GLY A 174 -2.18 16.52 9.96
C GLY A 174 -1.01 15.87 10.73
N PHE A 175 -0.94 14.54 10.75
CA PHE A 175 0.10 13.80 11.48
C PHE A 175 1.50 14.06 10.91
N GLN A 176 1.63 14.23 9.60
CA GLN A 176 2.91 14.55 8.95
C GLN A 176 3.52 15.84 9.54
N SER A 177 2.77 16.94 9.49
CA SER A 177 3.20 18.25 9.99
C SER A 177 3.49 18.21 11.49
N TRP A 178 2.70 17.45 12.25
CA TRP A 178 2.92 17.29 13.69
C TRP A 178 4.23 16.56 14.01
N ILE A 179 4.55 15.49 13.27
CA ILE A 179 5.83 14.78 13.43
C ILE A 179 7.01 15.69 13.07
N GLU A 180 6.91 16.45 11.98
CA GLU A 180 7.91 17.43 11.58
C GLU A 180 8.17 18.47 12.69
N GLU A 181 7.10 19.03 13.26
CA GLU A 181 7.17 19.97 14.39
C GLU A 181 7.82 19.32 15.63
N LYS A 182 7.34 18.13 16.03
CA LYS A 182 7.80 17.41 17.23
C LYS A 182 9.29 17.07 17.19
N TYR A 183 9.81 16.71 16.03
CA TYR A 183 11.22 16.37 15.85
C TYR A 183 12.08 17.53 15.34
N GLY A 184 11.49 18.71 15.09
CA GLY A 184 12.19 19.88 14.56
C GLY A 184 12.79 19.66 13.17
N ILE A 185 12.11 18.87 12.33
CA ILE A 185 12.57 18.50 10.98
C ILE A 185 11.75 19.27 9.94
N ASN A 186 12.44 19.91 9.00
CA ASN A 186 11.84 20.67 7.90
C ASN A 186 12.32 20.19 6.52
N SER A 187 12.91 19.00 6.43
CA SER A 187 13.52 18.45 5.21
C SER A 187 12.52 17.76 4.27
N GLY A 188 11.21 17.85 4.53
CA GLY A 188 10.14 17.22 3.74
C GLY A 188 10.20 15.69 3.70
N GLN A 189 10.82 15.07 4.71
CA GLN A 189 10.86 13.60 4.83
C GLN A 189 9.52 13.12 5.38
N SER A 190 9.04 11.97 4.91
CA SER A 190 7.82 11.39 5.44
C SER A 190 7.93 11.10 6.95
N TRP A 191 6.80 11.16 7.65
CA TRP A 191 6.68 10.79 9.06
C TRP A 191 7.31 9.41 9.33
N SER A 192 7.14 8.46 8.41
CA SER A 192 7.69 7.11 8.50
C SER A 192 9.22 7.11 8.54
N LYS A 193 9.86 7.90 7.68
CA LYS A 193 11.32 8.06 7.65
C LYS A 193 11.86 8.81 8.86
N ILE A 194 11.14 9.85 9.29
CA ILE A 194 11.50 10.60 10.50
C ILE A 194 11.51 9.66 11.71
N ILE A 195 10.43 8.92 11.92
CA ILE A 195 10.30 7.99 13.06
C ILE A 195 11.36 6.88 12.94
N LEU A 196 11.53 6.29 11.75
CA LEU A 196 12.53 5.24 11.54
C LEU A 196 13.96 5.74 11.82
N PHE A 197 14.29 6.98 11.48
CA PHE A 197 15.60 7.56 11.75
C PHE A 197 15.92 7.63 13.25
N TYR A 198 14.92 7.88 14.09
CA TYR A 198 15.04 7.89 15.57
C TYR A 198 14.74 6.53 16.20
N SER A 199 14.75 5.45 15.42
CA SER A 199 14.43 4.10 15.87
C SER A 199 15.57 3.12 15.65
N VAL A 200 15.58 2.05 16.45
CA VAL A 200 16.61 1.01 16.35
C VAL A 200 16.43 0.20 15.05
N ASP A 201 15.19 -0.12 14.72
CA ASP A 201 14.81 -0.90 13.55
C ASP A 201 13.35 -0.63 13.14
N GLU A 202 12.88 -1.36 12.12
CA GLU A 202 11.51 -1.31 11.60
C GLU A 202 10.44 -1.67 12.64
N HIS A 203 10.76 -2.54 13.60
CA HIS A 203 9.83 -2.96 14.65
C HIS A 203 9.67 -1.86 15.69
N ASP A 204 10.78 -1.35 16.22
CA ASP A 204 10.80 -0.21 17.14
C ASP A 204 10.13 1.02 16.53
N ALA A 205 10.40 1.30 15.25
CA ALA A 205 9.77 2.41 14.54
C ALA A 205 8.25 2.27 14.43
N LEU A 206 7.75 1.06 14.13
CA LEU A 206 6.31 0.82 14.08
C LEU A 206 5.68 0.96 15.46
N HIS A 207 6.34 0.50 16.52
CA HIS A 207 5.86 0.68 17.88
C HIS A 207 5.76 2.17 18.24
N LYS A 208 6.82 2.95 18.00
CA LYS A 208 6.86 4.40 18.21
C LYS A 208 5.79 5.12 17.40
N PHE A 209 5.55 4.70 16.16
CA PHE A 209 4.45 5.25 15.36
C PHE A 209 3.12 5.17 16.09
N PHE A 210 2.78 4.03 16.71
CA PHE A 210 1.51 3.91 17.43
C PHE A 210 1.44 4.78 18.69
N GLU A 211 2.55 4.94 19.42
CA GLU A 211 2.62 5.84 20.58
C GLU A 211 2.45 7.30 20.16
N LEU A 212 3.17 7.70 19.11
CA LEU A 212 3.14 9.04 18.54
C LEU A 212 1.77 9.39 17.96
N PHE A 213 1.15 8.45 17.26
CA PHE A 213 -0.18 8.66 16.69
C PHE A 213 -1.25 8.78 17.78
N GLU A 214 -1.15 8.00 18.86
CA GLU A 214 -2.04 8.13 20.02
C GLU A 214 -1.84 9.48 20.73
N GLU A 215 -0.60 9.93 20.89
CA GLU A 215 -0.29 11.27 21.43
C GLU A 215 -0.91 12.39 20.58
N TYR A 216 -0.77 12.30 19.26
CA TYR A 216 -1.35 13.23 18.29
C TYR A 216 -2.88 13.30 18.40
N LEU A 217 -3.56 12.15 18.42
CA LEU A 217 -5.02 12.09 18.55
C LEU A 217 -5.50 12.67 19.89
N ASN A 218 -4.76 12.46 20.98
CA ASN A 218 -5.11 13.02 22.28
C ASN A 218 -4.92 14.54 22.34
N ARG A 219 -3.89 15.09 21.69
CA ARG A 219 -3.70 16.55 21.56
C ARG A 219 -4.88 17.20 20.86
N ASN A 220 -5.33 16.64 19.73
CA ASN A 220 -6.42 17.22 18.96
C ASN A 220 -7.74 17.26 19.76
N LYS A 221 -8.04 16.18 20.51
CA LYS A 221 -9.20 16.16 21.42
C LYS A 221 -9.13 17.24 22.51
N SER A 222 -7.95 17.51 23.06
CA SER A 222 -7.79 18.58 24.06
C SER A 222 -8.01 19.97 23.46
N LEU A 223 -7.55 20.21 22.23
CA LEU A 223 -7.74 21.49 21.54
C LEU A 223 -9.22 21.75 21.18
N GLU A 224 -9.97 20.72 20.77
CA GLU A 224 -11.41 20.84 20.48
C GLU A 224 -12.25 21.16 21.72
N ILE A 225 -11.84 20.69 22.91
CA ILE A 225 -12.54 21.00 24.17
C ILE A 225 -12.35 22.46 24.56
N ASP A 226 -11.14 23.00 24.36
CA ASP A 226 -10.80 24.38 24.69
C ASP A 226 -11.49 25.38 23.73
N GLU A 227 -11.62 25.06 22.43
CA GLU A 227 -12.34 25.90 21.45
C GLU A 227 -13.87 25.93 21.69
N ASN A 228 -14.46 24.85 22.21
CA ASN A 228 -15.89 24.79 22.51
C ASN A 228 -16.27 25.41 23.88
N CYS A 229 -15.27 25.80 24.68
CA CYS A 229 -15.45 26.42 25.99
C CYS A 229 -15.05 27.92 26.04
N GLY A 230 -14.61 28.47 24.90
CA GLY A 230 -14.18 29.87 24.72
C GLY A 230 -15.27 30.82 24.24
#